data_AF-A0A5J4TLT4-F1
#
_entry.id   AF-A0A5J4TLT4-F1
#
_cell.length_a   1.000
_cell.length_b   1.000
_cell.length_c   1.000
_cell.angle_alpha   90.00
_cell.angle_beta   90.00
_cell.angle_gamma   90.00
#
_symmetry.space_group_name_H-M   'P 1'
#
loop_
_entity.id
_entity.type
_entity.pdbx_description
1 polymer ?
#
loop_
_entity_poly.entity_id
_entity_poly.type
_entity_poly.pdbx_seq_one_letter_code
_entity_poly.pdbx_strand_id
1 'polypeptide(L)'
;DSTFLGEAYTSIGSAIRAYPTGPSTIDVEGVVFKGQGDGQGTNGGAVYVDMRYFDVQMSFKRCIFIGNKADYGSNVFIQYASTSQIINKNSFIGCTTIVENSYESDISVCYSFGDNDDEIFIDERNLIHNSWNRQKSEGVVRFISNPDTNHTIESSMKCGSVSQPCNTYQTLIEFIQLEPESVDGSTGRVETLIFGEGKISSPFVDLSLARSDIINIVGCGDRLTEIYPQQSSLQAMIYGGFNQIIVIDKICIANSPASPLIGFIRTQGAEAGLVMQDMRVQGYLETSPYNTMLEPPYLFSIEGFVHLQDVIFEHIYLRTGAILQVVGLRRSADDSRIEQLGKTSIGFYRCLFDDITSNESVLISLNEKDLAGASAPSEINKISNVNLQNSEKTTKFVFEDTIFSDCSSSLLLGNKNEKGGLLNLKNKKVRFEILNSEYRNIAVKSRNMLYLAWGVYEPDSQQINILTVT
;
A
#
# COMPACT_ATOMS: atom_id res chain seq x y z
N ASP A 1 44.59 9.53 -15.62
CA ASP A 1 43.46 10.24 -16.24
C ASP A 1 42.84 9.41 -17.34
N SER A 2 41.78 8.68 -17.03
CA SER A 2 40.98 7.92 -18.00
C SER A 2 39.52 8.06 -17.61
N THR A 3 38.91 9.18 -17.98
CA THR A 3 37.47 9.37 -17.97
C THR A 3 36.86 8.40 -18.97
N PHE A 4 36.14 7.40 -18.45
CA PHE A 4 35.34 6.48 -19.28
C PHE A 4 34.14 7.29 -19.81
N LEU A 5 34.10 7.51 -21.13
CA LEU A 5 32.99 8.17 -21.82
C LEU A 5 31.91 7.11 -22.09
N GLY A 6 31.12 6.76 -21.08
CA GLY A 6 29.91 5.95 -21.29
C GLY A 6 28.85 6.78 -22.03
N GLU A 7 28.02 6.13 -22.85
CA GLU A 7 26.82 6.77 -23.42
C GLU A 7 25.82 7.07 -22.28
N ALA A 8 25.18 8.24 -22.32
CA ALA A 8 24.17 8.63 -21.34
C ALA A 8 22.87 9.01 -22.07
N TYR A 9 21.78 8.35 -21.70
CA TYR A 9 20.44 8.63 -22.22
C TYR A 9 19.64 9.36 -21.14
N THR A 10 19.03 10.48 -21.50
CA THR A 10 18.14 11.26 -20.62
C THR A 10 16.87 11.63 -21.40
N SER A 11 15.83 12.07 -20.70
CA SER A 11 14.60 12.54 -21.34
C SER A 11 13.92 13.65 -20.54
N ILE A 12 13.20 14.51 -21.25
CA ILE A 12 12.27 15.50 -20.71
C ILE A 12 10.80 15.15 -21.03
N GLY A 13 10.53 13.89 -21.41
CA GLY A 13 9.20 13.37 -21.74
C GLY A 13 9.09 12.70 -23.11
N SER A 14 10.15 12.75 -23.92
CA SER A 14 10.25 12.00 -25.19
C SER A 14 10.60 10.54 -24.95
N ALA A 15 10.17 9.65 -25.85
CA ALA A 15 10.56 8.25 -25.82
C ALA A 15 12.09 8.09 -25.79
N ILE A 16 12.56 7.09 -25.05
CA ILE A 16 13.97 6.69 -24.97
C ILE A 16 14.14 5.39 -25.74
N ARG A 17 15.08 5.39 -26.68
CA ARG A 17 15.53 4.19 -27.40
C ARG A 17 17.04 4.06 -27.18
N ALA A 18 17.46 3.07 -26.41
CA ALA A 18 18.85 2.82 -26.10
C ALA A 18 19.37 1.60 -26.87
N TYR A 19 20.35 1.83 -27.75
CA TYR A 19 21.11 0.81 -28.48
C TYR A 19 22.59 0.98 -28.11
N PRO A 20 22.98 0.56 -26.90
CA PRO A 20 24.29 0.85 -26.35
C PRO A 20 25.40 0.27 -27.22
N THR A 21 26.40 1.09 -27.56
CA THR A 21 27.64 0.60 -28.23
C THR A 21 28.80 0.37 -27.24
N GLY A 22 28.54 0.61 -25.96
CA GLY A 22 29.43 0.40 -24.82
C GLY A 22 28.64 0.48 -23.49
N PRO A 23 29.30 0.29 -22.33
CA PRO A 23 28.66 0.52 -21.03
C PRO A 23 28.03 1.91 -20.96
N SER A 24 26.76 1.97 -20.57
CA SER A 24 25.97 3.19 -20.66
C SER A 24 25.01 3.34 -19.48
N THR A 25 24.41 4.53 -19.36
CA THR A 25 23.46 4.85 -18.31
C THR A 25 22.19 5.50 -18.88
N ILE A 26 21.06 5.21 -18.23
CA ILE A 26 19.80 5.92 -18.41
C ILE A 26 19.46 6.52 -17.05
N ASP A 27 19.40 7.85 -16.99
CA ASP A 27 19.01 8.56 -15.77
C ASP A 27 17.91 9.57 -16.11
N VAL A 28 16.72 9.30 -15.57
CA VAL A 28 15.50 10.06 -15.84
C VAL A 28 14.89 10.43 -14.51
N GLU A 29 14.68 11.73 -14.30
CA GLU A 29 14.11 12.24 -13.07
C GLU A 29 13.03 13.29 -13.37
N GLY A 30 11.85 13.13 -12.75
CA GLY A 30 10.82 14.18 -12.79
C GLY A 30 9.97 14.20 -14.05
N VAL A 31 9.82 13.08 -14.76
CA VAL A 31 9.34 13.06 -16.16
C VAL A 31 7.95 12.43 -16.33
N VAL A 32 7.15 13.00 -17.23
CA VAL A 32 5.90 12.40 -17.72
C VAL A 32 6.10 11.90 -19.14
N PHE A 33 5.98 10.59 -19.35
CA PHE A 33 5.94 9.94 -20.65
C PHE A 33 4.49 9.75 -21.07
N LYS A 34 3.99 10.59 -21.97
CA LYS A 34 2.58 10.60 -22.38
C LYS A 34 2.42 10.44 -23.87
N GLY A 35 1.59 9.48 -24.28
CA GLY A 35 1.26 9.23 -25.69
C GLY A 35 2.48 8.89 -26.55
N GLN A 36 3.54 8.37 -25.95
CA GLN A 36 4.74 7.92 -26.66
C GLN A 36 4.43 6.64 -27.43
N GLY A 37 5.08 6.47 -28.58
CA GLY A 37 4.92 5.32 -29.45
C GLY A 37 5.51 5.67 -30.79
N ASP A 38 6.52 4.94 -31.21
CA ASP A 38 7.26 5.25 -32.42
C ASP A 38 7.00 4.18 -33.47
N GLY A 39 6.10 4.46 -34.41
CA GLY A 39 5.95 3.72 -35.66
C GLY A 39 5.62 2.22 -35.56
N GLN A 40 5.43 1.60 -36.73
CA GLN A 40 5.21 0.15 -36.79
C GLN A 40 6.50 -0.62 -36.46
N GLY A 41 6.38 -1.67 -35.65
CA GLY A 41 7.46 -2.63 -35.36
C GLY A 41 8.41 -2.27 -34.20
N THR A 42 8.03 -1.37 -33.29
CA THR A 42 8.87 -1.07 -32.10
C THR A 42 8.39 -1.80 -30.84
N ASN A 43 9.36 -2.34 -30.10
CA ASN A 43 9.16 -2.89 -28.76
C ASN A 43 9.14 -1.75 -27.73
N GLY A 44 8.11 -1.66 -26.89
CA GLY A 44 7.98 -0.64 -25.84
C GLY A 44 7.53 0.75 -26.33
N GLY A 45 6.64 1.42 -25.60
CA GLY A 45 6.02 2.67 -26.02
C GLY A 45 6.81 3.91 -25.61
N ALA A 46 7.27 3.96 -24.36
CA ALA A 46 8.03 5.09 -23.81
C ALA A 46 9.52 4.80 -23.68
N VAL A 47 9.89 3.58 -23.32
CA VAL A 47 11.29 3.19 -23.11
C VAL A 47 11.55 1.86 -23.80
N TYR A 48 12.62 1.81 -24.58
CA TYR A 48 13.21 0.57 -25.08
C TYR A 48 14.71 0.58 -24.84
N VAL A 49 15.23 -0.56 -24.36
CA VAL A 49 16.64 -0.75 -24.09
C VAL A 49 17.09 -2.10 -24.61
N ASP A 50 18.11 -2.12 -25.48
CA ASP A 50 18.75 -3.34 -25.97
C ASP A 50 20.04 -3.63 -25.19
N MET A 51 19.96 -4.52 -24.19
CA MET A 51 21.09 -4.94 -23.34
C MET A 51 21.74 -6.26 -23.81
N ARG A 52 21.51 -6.70 -25.05
CA ARG A 52 22.07 -7.97 -25.56
C ARG A 52 23.58 -7.97 -25.65
N TYR A 53 24.16 -6.81 -25.96
CA TYR A 53 25.61 -6.69 -26.20
C TYR A 53 26.32 -5.90 -25.10
N PHE A 54 25.67 -4.90 -24.51
CA PHE A 54 26.26 -4.05 -23.49
C PHE A 54 25.27 -3.77 -22.36
N ASP A 55 25.80 -3.74 -21.13
CA ASP A 55 25.01 -3.41 -19.96
C ASP A 55 24.68 -1.91 -19.91
N VAL A 56 23.46 -1.65 -19.43
CA VAL A 56 22.91 -0.31 -19.24
C VAL A 56 22.47 -0.19 -17.79
N GLN A 57 23.00 0.80 -17.07
CA GLN A 57 22.50 1.12 -15.73
C GLN A 57 21.29 2.03 -15.85
N MET A 58 20.18 1.68 -15.19
CA MET A 58 18.92 2.41 -15.32
C MET A 58 18.48 2.98 -13.97
N SER A 59 18.10 4.27 -13.99
CA SER A 59 17.55 5.04 -12.88
C SER A 59 16.40 5.90 -13.40
N PHE A 60 15.18 5.55 -13.00
CA PHE A 60 13.96 6.31 -13.24
C PHE A 60 13.45 6.78 -11.88
N LYS A 61 13.39 8.08 -11.67
CA LYS A 61 12.96 8.71 -10.42
C LYS A 61 11.77 9.62 -10.68
N ARG A 62 10.69 9.45 -9.92
CA ARG A 62 9.44 10.24 -10.07
C ARG A 62 9.05 10.31 -11.54
N CYS A 63 8.45 9.24 -12.07
CA CYS A 63 8.00 9.23 -13.45
C CYS A 63 6.54 8.80 -13.55
N ILE A 64 5.85 9.32 -14.56
CA ILE A 64 4.48 8.89 -14.89
C ILE A 64 4.44 8.42 -16.34
N PHE A 65 3.93 7.21 -16.57
CA PHE A 65 3.70 6.65 -17.89
C PHE A 65 2.21 6.70 -18.23
N ILE A 66 1.82 7.30 -19.36
CA ILE A 66 0.41 7.54 -19.70
C ILE A 66 0.12 7.23 -21.16
N GLY A 67 -0.73 6.23 -21.40
CA GLY A 67 -1.28 5.95 -22.73
C GLY A 67 -0.21 5.78 -23.83
N ASN A 68 0.97 5.26 -23.46
CA ASN A 68 2.03 4.98 -24.42
C ASN A 68 1.71 3.68 -25.17
N LYS A 69 1.96 3.66 -26.48
CA LYS A 69 1.60 2.56 -27.38
C LYS A 69 2.84 1.94 -27.99
N ALA A 70 2.85 0.61 -28.05
CA ALA A 70 3.83 -0.18 -28.79
C ALA A 70 3.09 -1.21 -29.65
N ASP A 71 3.66 -1.58 -30.80
CA ASP A 71 3.13 -2.65 -31.64
C ASP A 71 3.31 -4.02 -30.96
N TYR A 72 4.42 -4.15 -30.23
CA TYR A 72 4.78 -5.30 -29.40
C TYR A 72 5.30 -4.75 -28.05
N GLY A 73 4.71 -5.14 -26.92
CA GLY A 73 5.18 -4.73 -25.59
C GLY A 73 4.44 -3.56 -24.94
N SER A 74 5.11 -2.92 -23.97
CA SER A 74 4.48 -2.17 -22.87
C SER A 74 4.99 -0.72 -22.76
N ASN A 75 4.77 -0.01 -21.64
CA ASN A 75 5.39 1.32 -21.46
C ASN A 75 6.92 1.23 -21.50
N VAL A 76 7.48 0.18 -20.91
CA VAL A 76 8.92 -0.06 -20.79
C VAL A 76 9.24 -1.46 -21.28
N PHE A 77 10.06 -1.56 -22.33
CA PHE A 77 10.56 -2.83 -22.82
C PHE A 77 12.08 -2.92 -22.68
N ILE A 78 12.58 -4.02 -22.14
CA ILE A 78 14.02 -4.26 -22.01
C ILE A 78 14.36 -5.60 -22.64
N GLN A 79 15.42 -5.63 -23.45
CA GLN A 79 15.91 -6.85 -24.06
C GLN A 79 17.23 -7.25 -23.43
N TYR A 80 17.28 -8.41 -22.78
CA TYR A 80 18.46 -8.88 -22.08
C TYR A 80 19.22 -9.93 -22.90
N ALA A 81 20.53 -10.01 -22.74
CA ALA A 81 21.29 -11.17 -23.21
C ALA A 81 21.06 -12.40 -22.31
N SER A 82 20.90 -12.17 -20.99
CA SER A 82 20.79 -13.24 -19.98
C SER A 82 20.12 -12.75 -18.69
N THR A 83 19.64 -13.69 -17.86
CA THR A 83 18.95 -13.41 -16.59
C THR A 83 19.81 -12.67 -15.57
N SER A 84 21.14 -12.69 -15.69
CA SER A 84 22.01 -11.96 -14.75
C SER A 84 22.00 -10.45 -14.96
N GLN A 85 21.45 -9.95 -16.07
CA GLN A 85 21.36 -8.53 -16.41
C GLN A 85 20.04 -7.88 -15.98
N ILE A 86 19.09 -8.65 -15.43
CA ILE A 86 17.78 -8.15 -15.00
C ILE A 86 17.98 -6.95 -14.07
N ILE A 87 17.29 -5.85 -14.38
CA ILE A 87 17.45 -4.61 -13.61
C ILE A 87 16.82 -4.74 -12.23
N ASN A 88 17.32 -3.96 -11.29
CA ASN A 88 16.83 -4.00 -9.93
C ASN A 88 15.45 -3.33 -9.83
N LYS A 89 14.60 -3.77 -8.89
CA LYS A 89 13.36 -3.06 -8.51
C LYS A 89 13.60 -1.58 -8.19
N ASN A 90 14.76 -1.26 -7.64
CA ASN A 90 15.17 0.09 -7.29
C ASN A 90 15.59 0.93 -8.51
N SER A 91 15.52 0.40 -9.74
CA SER A 91 15.70 1.19 -10.96
C SER A 91 14.48 2.08 -11.26
N PHE A 92 13.31 1.80 -10.67
CA PHE A 92 12.08 2.59 -10.83
C PHE A 92 11.60 3.13 -9.47
N ILE A 93 12.10 4.31 -9.10
CA ILE A 93 11.91 4.97 -7.81
C ILE A 93 10.72 5.94 -7.92
N GLY A 94 9.60 5.60 -7.29
CA GLY A 94 8.41 6.47 -7.27
C GLY A 94 7.79 6.67 -8.66
N CYS A 95 7.82 5.62 -9.49
CA CYS A 95 7.22 5.63 -10.82
C CYS A 95 5.83 4.97 -10.81
N THR A 96 4.90 5.52 -11.57
CA THR A 96 3.55 4.98 -11.72
C THR A 96 3.10 4.98 -13.18
N THR A 97 2.17 4.09 -13.51
CA THR A 97 1.53 4.05 -14.83
C THR A 97 0.06 4.44 -14.73
N ILE A 98 -0.46 5.07 -15.79
CA ILE A 98 -1.86 5.44 -15.98
C ILE A 98 -2.30 4.85 -17.33
N VAL A 99 -3.20 3.89 -17.25
CA VAL A 99 -3.65 3.06 -18.39
C VAL A 99 -5.18 2.99 -18.45
N GLU A 100 -5.74 2.48 -19.54
CA GLU A 100 -7.19 2.44 -19.71
C GLU A 100 -7.87 1.35 -18.87
N ASN A 101 -7.16 0.28 -18.53
CA ASN A 101 -7.67 -0.80 -17.70
C ASN A 101 -6.55 -1.45 -16.87
N SER A 102 -6.91 -2.14 -15.79
CA SER A 102 -5.93 -2.80 -14.92
C SER A 102 -5.03 -3.82 -15.64
N TYR A 103 -5.54 -4.50 -16.68
CA TYR A 103 -4.76 -5.50 -17.42
C TYR A 103 -3.58 -4.86 -18.16
N GLU A 104 -3.77 -3.68 -18.77
CA GLU A 104 -2.70 -2.89 -19.38
C GLU A 104 -1.66 -2.41 -18.36
N SER A 105 -2.09 -2.22 -17.10
CA SER A 105 -1.22 -1.84 -15.98
C SER A 105 -0.29 -2.99 -15.62
N ASP A 106 -0.86 -4.19 -15.51
CA ASP A 106 -0.13 -5.42 -15.20
C ASP A 106 0.92 -5.78 -16.26
N ILE A 107 0.75 -5.31 -17.49
CA ILE A 107 1.72 -5.50 -18.57
C ILE A 107 2.56 -4.26 -18.83
N SER A 108 2.57 -3.23 -17.97
CA SER A 108 3.26 -1.96 -18.26
C SER A 108 4.78 -2.05 -18.35
N VAL A 109 5.38 -3.15 -17.88
CA VAL A 109 6.79 -3.46 -18.10
C VAL A 109 6.92 -4.88 -18.65
N CYS A 110 7.72 -5.04 -19.69
CA CYS A 110 7.97 -6.32 -20.35
C CYS A 110 9.45 -6.48 -20.68
N TYR A 111 9.90 -7.72 -20.85
CA TYR A 111 11.24 -7.98 -21.34
C TYR A 111 11.32 -9.28 -22.14
N SER A 112 12.43 -9.46 -22.86
CA SER A 112 12.80 -10.71 -23.53
C SER A 112 14.27 -11.08 -23.29
N PHE A 113 14.65 -12.33 -23.62
CA PHE A 113 16.04 -12.82 -23.58
C PHE A 113 16.55 -13.21 -24.96
N GLY A 114 17.76 -12.79 -25.28
CA GLY A 114 18.42 -13.09 -26.56
C GLY A 114 17.69 -12.42 -27.74
N ASP A 115 17.78 -13.05 -28.91
CA ASP A 115 17.24 -12.52 -30.17
C ASP A 115 15.77 -12.93 -30.43
N ASN A 116 15.08 -13.48 -29.42
CA ASN A 116 13.69 -13.91 -29.55
C ASN A 116 12.74 -12.83 -29.06
N ASP A 117 12.40 -11.89 -29.95
CA ASP A 117 11.47 -10.79 -29.67
C ASP A 117 10.02 -11.26 -29.53
N ASP A 118 9.71 -12.49 -29.97
CA ASP A 118 8.38 -13.09 -29.88
C ASP A 118 8.10 -13.70 -28.49
N GLU A 119 9.14 -13.93 -27.67
CA GLU A 119 9.01 -14.43 -26.29
C GLU A 119 8.97 -13.26 -25.30
N ILE A 120 7.76 -12.74 -25.05
CA ILE A 120 7.49 -11.70 -24.06
C ILE A 120 7.34 -12.34 -22.68
N PHE A 121 8.27 -12.05 -21.78
CA PHE A 121 8.19 -12.44 -20.38
C PHE A 121 7.73 -11.30 -19.50
N ILE A 122 6.98 -11.67 -18.47
CA ILE A 122 6.32 -10.74 -17.55
C ILE A 122 6.75 -11.09 -16.11
N ASP A 123 7.98 -10.70 -15.76
CA ASP A 123 8.53 -10.81 -14.39
C ASP A 123 8.76 -9.43 -13.75
N GLU A 124 8.91 -8.37 -14.56
CA GLU A 124 9.14 -6.99 -14.11
C GLU A 124 7.88 -6.21 -13.70
N ARG A 125 6.76 -6.90 -13.51
CA ARG A 125 5.45 -6.27 -13.16
C ARG A 125 5.50 -5.40 -11.92
N ASN A 126 6.39 -5.73 -10.99
CA ASN A 126 6.52 -5.03 -9.72
C ASN A 126 7.52 -3.86 -9.77
N LEU A 127 8.07 -3.52 -10.94
CA LEU A 127 8.97 -2.36 -11.08
C LEU A 127 8.20 -1.04 -10.91
N ILE A 128 7.05 -0.90 -11.57
CA ILE A 128 6.23 0.32 -11.55
C ILE A 128 5.02 0.09 -10.62
N HIS A 129 4.54 1.14 -9.96
CA HIS A 129 3.29 1.05 -9.21
C HIS A 129 2.08 0.98 -10.15
N ASN A 130 1.14 0.08 -9.83
CA ASN A 130 -0.13 -0.09 -10.51
C ASN A 130 -1.26 0.41 -9.60
N SER A 131 -1.99 1.44 -10.05
CA SER A 131 -3.11 1.98 -9.29
C SER A 131 -4.25 0.98 -9.15
N TRP A 132 -4.90 0.99 -7.99
CA TRP A 132 -6.02 0.12 -7.66
C TRP A 132 -7.37 0.61 -8.20
N ASN A 133 -7.38 1.80 -8.79
CA ASN A 133 -8.50 2.42 -9.46
C ASN A 133 -8.05 3.00 -10.80
N ARG A 134 -8.96 3.05 -11.78
CA ARG A 134 -8.63 3.67 -13.07
C ARG A 134 -8.37 5.16 -12.91
N GLN A 135 -7.13 5.56 -13.17
CA GLN A 135 -6.73 6.96 -13.23
C GLN A 135 -6.91 7.49 -14.66
N LYS A 136 -7.34 8.74 -14.80
CA LYS A 136 -7.59 9.34 -16.13
C LYS A 136 -6.55 10.38 -16.54
N SER A 137 -5.73 10.86 -15.61
CA SER A 137 -4.87 12.03 -15.81
C SER A 137 -3.67 12.01 -14.87
N GLU A 138 -2.52 12.51 -15.31
CA GLU A 138 -1.39 12.88 -14.45
C GLU A 138 -1.81 13.83 -13.33
N GLY A 139 -2.84 14.63 -13.58
CA GLY A 139 -3.40 15.63 -12.70
C GLY A 139 -4.06 15.07 -11.44
N VAL A 140 -4.09 13.76 -11.21
CA VAL A 140 -4.51 13.14 -9.93
C VAL A 140 -3.38 12.43 -9.18
N VAL A 141 -2.19 12.37 -9.77
CA VAL A 141 -0.97 11.86 -9.15
C VAL A 141 -0.23 13.04 -8.50
N ARG A 142 0.13 12.90 -7.23
CA ARG A 142 0.83 13.94 -6.46
C ARG A 142 2.05 13.40 -5.77
N PHE A 143 3.06 14.25 -5.61
CA PHE A 143 4.35 13.87 -5.05
C PHE A 143 4.65 14.64 -3.76
N ILE A 144 5.12 13.93 -2.74
CA ILE A 144 5.71 14.47 -1.52
C ILE A 144 7.16 13.98 -1.45
N SER A 145 8.12 14.86 -1.19
CA SER A 145 9.53 14.49 -1.06
C SER A 145 10.26 15.48 -0.15
N ASN A 146 11.35 15.02 0.45
CA ASN A 146 12.27 15.91 1.12
C ASN A 146 12.95 16.84 0.10
N PRO A 147 13.27 18.08 0.48
CA PRO A 147 14.08 18.95 -0.37
C PRO A 147 15.47 18.34 -0.57
N ASP A 148 16.01 18.47 -1.77
CA ASP A 148 17.35 18.01 -2.12
C ASP A 148 18.11 19.08 -2.92
N THR A 149 19.32 18.76 -3.41
CA THR A 149 20.15 19.69 -4.17
C THR A 149 19.56 20.12 -5.50
N ASN A 150 18.66 19.31 -6.06
CA ASN A 150 18.02 19.53 -7.35
C ASN A 150 16.63 20.17 -7.19
N HIS A 151 16.03 20.09 -5.99
CA HIS A 151 14.67 20.55 -5.70
C HIS A 151 14.64 21.38 -4.41
N THR A 152 14.83 22.70 -4.55
CA THR A 152 14.55 23.65 -3.47
C THR A 152 13.05 23.92 -3.38
N ILE A 153 12.46 23.59 -2.23
CA ILE A 153 11.02 23.78 -1.99
C ILE A 153 10.80 25.19 -1.46
N GLU A 154 10.28 26.10 -2.30
CA GLU A 154 9.79 27.41 -1.86
C GLU A 154 8.29 27.33 -1.53
N SER A 155 7.88 27.84 -0.37
CA SER A 155 6.51 27.76 0.13
C SER A 155 5.47 28.54 -0.68
N SER A 156 5.89 29.47 -1.54
CA SER A 156 5.03 30.26 -2.42
C SER A 156 4.74 29.61 -3.77
N MET A 157 5.50 28.57 -4.14
CA MET A 157 5.35 27.90 -5.44
C MET A 157 4.38 26.73 -5.35
N LYS A 158 3.54 26.59 -6.37
CA LYS A 158 2.65 25.44 -6.52
C LYS A 158 3.50 24.16 -6.55
N CYS A 159 3.19 23.22 -5.68
CA CYS A 159 3.89 21.94 -5.57
C CYS A 159 2.95 20.75 -5.82
N GLY A 160 3.53 19.54 -5.78
CA GLY A 160 2.83 18.27 -5.92
C GLY A 160 2.95 17.67 -7.31
N SER A 161 3.69 18.28 -8.24
CA SER A 161 3.98 17.69 -9.54
C SER A 161 5.24 16.82 -9.49
N VAL A 162 5.50 16.10 -10.57
CA VAL A 162 6.66 15.23 -10.74
C VAL A 162 7.99 16.00 -10.59
N SER A 163 8.05 17.21 -11.17
CA SER A 163 9.21 18.10 -11.16
C SER A 163 9.30 18.97 -9.91
N GLN A 164 8.19 19.18 -9.19
CA GLN A 164 8.12 20.03 -8.00
C GLN A 164 7.27 19.33 -6.93
N PRO A 165 7.83 18.34 -6.21
CA PRO A 165 7.12 17.68 -5.12
C PRO A 165 6.84 18.66 -3.97
N CYS A 166 5.79 18.40 -3.19
CA CYS A 166 5.55 19.10 -1.93
C CYS A 166 6.43 18.54 -0.82
N ASN A 167 6.70 19.32 0.23
CA ASN A 167 7.39 18.84 1.43
C ASN A 167 6.45 18.07 2.37
N THR A 168 5.17 18.45 2.41
CA THR A 168 4.18 17.86 3.32
C THR A 168 2.82 17.73 2.63
N TYR A 169 1.99 16.85 3.17
CA TYR A 169 0.60 16.70 2.72
C TYR A 169 -0.25 17.94 3.00
N GLN A 170 0.02 18.66 4.09
CA GLN A 170 -0.70 19.88 4.43
C GLN A 170 -0.54 20.95 3.33
N THR A 171 0.70 21.20 2.92
CA THR A 171 0.99 22.14 1.82
C THR A 171 0.39 21.66 0.50
N LEU A 172 0.43 20.36 0.22
CA LEU A 172 -0.22 19.79 -0.96
C LEU A 172 -1.72 20.10 -0.99
N ILE A 173 -2.43 19.83 0.11
CA ILE A 173 -3.87 20.00 0.18
C ILE A 173 -4.29 21.47 0.11
N GLU A 174 -3.52 22.40 0.65
CA GLU A 174 -3.76 23.84 0.47
C GLU A 174 -3.84 24.23 -1.02
N PHE A 175 -2.97 23.66 -1.86
CA PHE A 175 -3.04 23.88 -3.31
C PHE A 175 -4.21 23.13 -3.96
N ILE A 176 -4.45 21.87 -3.60
CA ILE A 176 -5.56 21.07 -4.15
C ILE A 176 -6.93 21.70 -3.86
N GLN A 177 -7.10 22.29 -2.67
CA GLN A 177 -8.35 22.93 -2.30
C GLN A 177 -8.66 24.18 -3.14
N LEU A 178 -7.62 24.86 -3.62
CA LEU A 178 -7.72 26.00 -4.53
C LEU A 178 -7.92 25.59 -6.00
N GLU A 179 -7.60 24.34 -6.35
CA GLU A 179 -7.86 23.81 -7.69
C GLU A 179 -9.35 23.51 -7.89
N PRO A 180 -9.95 23.95 -9.01
CA PRO A 180 -11.30 23.54 -9.36
C PRO A 180 -11.33 22.04 -9.65
N GLU A 181 -12.32 21.36 -9.09
CA GLU A 181 -12.60 19.98 -9.41
C GLU A 181 -13.20 19.90 -10.82
N SER A 182 -12.53 19.20 -11.72
CA SER A 182 -13.02 19.01 -13.07
C SER A 182 -14.09 17.91 -13.11
N VAL A 183 -15.07 18.08 -14.01
CA VAL A 183 -16.19 17.13 -14.18
C VAL A 183 -15.70 15.75 -14.63
N ASP A 184 -14.59 15.69 -15.38
CA ASP A 184 -13.98 14.45 -15.85
C ASP A 184 -13.10 13.75 -14.81
N GLY A 185 -12.86 14.39 -13.66
CA GLY A 185 -12.02 13.89 -12.57
C GLY A 185 -10.52 14.08 -12.76
N SER A 186 -10.09 14.84 -13.78
CA SER A 186 -8.67 15.05 -14.10
C SER A 186 -7.92 16.03 -13.19
N THR A 187 -8.61 16.94 -12.47
CA THR A 187 -7.98 17.96 -11.59
C THR A 187 -8.69 18.13 -10.25
N GLY A 188 -8.00 18.77 -9.30
CA GLY A 188 -8.59 19.17 -8.01
C GLY A 188 -8.86 18.03 -7.03
N ARG A 189 -8.20 16.88 -7.22
CA ARG A 189 -8.27 15.69 -6.35
C ARG A 189 -6.92 14.97 -6.31
N VAL A 190 -6.77 14.03 -5.38
CA VAL A 190 -5.60 13.17 -5.24
C VAL A 190 -6.05 11.71 -5.22
N GLU A 191 -5.61 10.93 -6.21
CA GLU A 191 -5.89 9.50 -6.32
C GLU A 191 -4.64 8.65 -6.05
N THR A 192 -3.46 9.16 -6.42
CA THR A 192 -2.17 8.57 -6.05
C THR A 192 -1.27 9.61 -5.43
N LEU A 193 -0.76 9.32 -4.24
CA LEU A 193 0.19 10.12 -3.48
C LEU A 193 1.51 9.36 -3.37
N ILE A 194 2.54 9.84 -4.06
CA ILE A 194 3.86 9.21 -4.10
C ILE A 194 4.80 9.93 -3.13
N PHE A 195 5.33 9.19 -2.16
CA PHE A 195 6.41 9.63 -1.28
C PHE A 195 7.76 9.30 -1.90
N GLY A 196 8.62 10.31 -2.02
CA GLY A 196 9.98 10.18 -2.54
C GLY A 196 10.93 9.46 -1.58
N GLU A 197 12.20 9.38 -1.94
CA GLU A 197 13.23 8.74 -1.13
C GLU A 197 13.51 9.50 0.18
N GLY A 198 13.95 8.75 1.18
CA GLY A 198 14.39 9.25 2.48
C GLY A 198 13.36 9.05 3.60
N LYS A 199 13.71 9.60 4.76
CA LYS A 199 12.87 9.59 5.97
C LYS A 199 12.01 10.84 5.97
N ILE A 200 10.70 10.68 5.89
CA ILE A 200 9.73 11.75 5.73
C ILE A 200 8.88 11.82 7.00
N SER A 201 9.09 12.90 7.74
CA SER A 201 8.30 13.20 8.92
C SER A 201 6.92 13.68 8.50
N SER A 202 5.89 12.89 8.75
CA SER A 202 4.54 13.18 8.33
C SER A 202 3.72 13.66 9.53
N PRO A 203 3.16 14.89 9.51
CA PRO A 203 2.37 15.42 10.60
C PRO A 203 1.02 14.69 10.71
N PHE A 204 -0.02 15.26 10.11
CA PHE A 204 -1.33 14.66 10.02
C PHE A 204 -1.78 14.68 8.56
N VAL A 205 -2.28 13.54 8.10
CA VAL A 205 -2.77 13.33 6.74
C VAL A 205 -4.26 13.07 6.82
N ASP A 206 -5.06 14.09 6.52
CA ASP A 206 -6.51 13.97 6.37
C ASP A 206 -6.86 13.66 4.91
N LEU A 207 -7.07 12.37 4.63
CA LEU A 207 -7.39 11.91 3.28
C LEU A 207 -8.83 12.26 2.85
N SER A 208 -9.70 12.74 3.75
CA SER A 208 -11.02 13.26 3.35
C SER A 208 -10.89 14.49 2.45
N LEU A 209 -9.77 15.22 2.55
CA LEU A 209 -9.49 16.41 1.77
C LEU A 209 -8.97 16.10 0.35
N ALA A 210 -8.63 14.84 0.07
CA ALA A 210 -8.14 14.40 -1.24
C ALA A 210 -9.24 14.30 -2.31
N ARG A 211 -10.53 14.35 -1.93
CA ARG A 211 -11.69 14.27 -2.84
C ARG A 211 -11.67 13.02 -3.75
N SER A 212 -11.25 11.88 -3.21
CA SER A 212 -11.25 10.57 -3.89
C SER A 212 -11.79 9.48 -2.97
N ASP A 213 -12.45 8.47 -3.54
CA ASP A 213 -12.96 7.30 -2.79
C ASP A 213 -11.86 6.26 -2.53
N ILE A 214 -10.84 6.21 -3.39
CA ILE A 214 -9.67 5.33 -3.29
C ILE A 214 -8.42 6.19 -3.39
N ILE A 215 -7.48 5.98 -2.48
CA ILE A 215 -6.22 6.70 -2.48
C ILE A 215 -5.08 5.69 -2.37
N ASN A 216 -4.19 5.73 -3.36
CA ASN A 216 -2.97 4.97 -3.40
C ASN A 216 -1.86 5.81 -2.76
N ILE A 217 -1.23 5.33 -1.69
CA ILE A 217 -0.06 5.92 -1.05
C ILE A 217 1.13 5.02 -1.38
N VAL A 218 2.09 5.56 -2.11
CA VAL A 218 3.14 4.76 -2.74
C VAL A 218 4.50 5.32 -2.34
N GLY A 219 5.41 4.46 -1.89
CA GLY A 219 6.81 4.84 -1.69
C GLY A 219 7.71 4.43 -2.85
N CYS A 220 9.00 4.73 -2.74
CA CYS A 220 10.02 4.28 -3.70
C CYS A 220 10.58 2.88 -3.40
N GLY A 221 10.09 2.22 -2.35
CA GLY A 221 10.59 0.95 -1.82
C GLY A 221 10.62 0.97 -0.29
N ASP A 222 10.36 -0.18 0.33
CA ASP A 222 10.33 -0.37 1.79
C ASP A 222 11.67 -0.08 2.50
N ARG A 223 12.77 0.05 1.75
CA ARG A 223 14.10 0.44 2.25
C ARG A 223 14.53 1.84 1.85
N LEU A 224 13.81 2.46 0.91
CA LEU A 224 14.17 3.77 0.34
C LEU A 224 13.28 4.88 0.88
N THR A 225 12.00 4.59 1.15
CA THR A 225 11.03 5.56 1.67
C THR A 225 10.52 5.11 3.03
N GLU A 226 10.74 5.94 4.04
CA GLU A 226 10.24 5.74 5.39
C GLU A 226 9.37 6.93 5.80
N ILE A 227 8.12 6.69 6.20
CA ILE A 227 7.24 7.70 6.80
C ILE A 227 7.03 7.43 8.28
N TYR A 228 7.03 8.48 9.09
CA TYR A 228 6.84 8.38 10.53
C TYR A 228 6.07 9.58 11.08
N PRO A 229 5.29 9.38 12.16
CA PRO A 229 4.41 10.42 12.69
C PRO A 229 5.17 11.56 13.37
N GLN A 230 4.66 12.79 13.25
CA GLN A 230 4.97 13.90 14.15
C GLN A 230 3.94 14.07 15.25
N GLN A 231 4.33 14.76 16.32
CA GLN A 231 3.47 15.00 17.46
C GLN A 231 2.18 15.73 17.04
N SER A 232 1.05 15.18 17.46
CA SER A 232 -0.30 15.63 17.13
C SER A 232 -1.24 15.33 18.29
N SER A 233 -2.39 16.01 18.32
CA SER A 233 -3.49 15.70 19.24
C SER A 233 -4.32 14.50 18.80
N LEU A 234 -4.07 13.99 17.60
CA LEU A 234 -4.77 12.86 16.99
C LEU A 234 -4.08 11.54 17.33
N GLN A 235 -4.84 10.44 17.18
CA GLN A 235 -4.40 9.10 17.57
C GLN A 235 -3.72 8.33 16.43
N ALA A 236 -3.73 8.84 15.21
CA ALA A 236 -3.06 8.24 14.07
C ALA A 236 -2.54 9.31 13.09
N MET A 237 -1.50 8.94 12.35
CA MET A 237 -0.86 9.78 11.33
C MET A 237 -1.77 10.05 10.13
N ILE A 238 -2.48 9.02 9.65
CA ILE A 238 -3.32 9.05 8.45
C ILE A 238 -4.77 8.73 8.84
N TYR A 239 -5.69 9.63 8.50
CA TYR A 239 -7.13 9.41 8.66
C TYR A 239 -7.78 9.29 7.29
N GLY A 240 -8.45 8.17 7.06
CA GLY A 240 -9.34 7.97 5.91
C GLY A 240 -10.62 8.78 6.06
N GLY A 241 -11.12 9.27 4.92
CA GLY A 241 -12.49 9.75 4.78
C GLY A 241 -13.54 8.65 5.04
N PHE A 242 -14.80 9.05 5.15
CA PHE A 242 -15.89 8.10 5.34
C PHE A 242 -16.05 7.17 4.13
N ASN A 243 -16.05 5.86 4.37
CA ASN A 243 -16.08 4.81 3.34
C ASN A 243 -14.94 4.87 2.31
N GLN A 244 -13.84 5.55 2.64
CA GLN A 244 -12.67 5.66 1.77
C GLN A 244 -11.78 4.42 1.92
N ILE A 245 -11.20 3.98 0.81
CA ILE A 245 -10.23 2.89 0.77
C ILE A 245 -8.84 3.49 0.65
N ILE A 246 -7.94 3.07 1.53
CA ILE A 246 -6.54 3.45 1.52
C ILE A 246 -5.76 2.24 1.01
N VAL A 247 -4.98 2.44 -0.04
CA VAL A 247 -4.03 1.46 -0.56
C VAL A 247 -2.64 1.98 -0.26
N ILE A 248 -1.77 1.15 0.32
CA ILE A 248 -0.39 1.52 0.61
C ILE A 248 0.55 0.50 0.01
N ASP A 249 1.57 0.98 -0.68
CA ASP A 249 2.49 0.17 -1.47
C ASP A 249 3.95 0.68 -1.35
N LYS A 250 4.92 -0.24 -1.33
CA LYS A 250 6.38 0.07 -1.42
C LYS A 250 6.90 1.12 -0.45
N ILE A 251 6.50 1.06 0.82
CA ILE A 251 6.91 2.05 1.84
C ILE A 251 7.24 1.40 3.18
N CYS A 252 8.11 2.02 3.97
CA CYS A 252 8.23 1.71 5.39
C CYS A 252 7.41 2.70 6.21
N ILE A 253 6.51 2.22 7.08
CA ILE A 253 5.86 3.04 8.10
C ILE A 253 6.50 2.72 9.45
N ALA A 254 7.13 3.72 10.08
CA ALA A 254 7.90 3.53 11.30
C ALA A 254 7.33 4.28 12.50
N ASN A 255 7.42 3.67 13.70
CA ASN A 255 7.13 4.37 14.94
C ASN A 255 8.18 5.44 15.24
N SER A 256 7.75 6.52 15.92
CA SER A 256 8.63 7.61 16.32
C SER A 256 8.51 7.88 17.83
N PRO A 257 9.62 7.86 18.61
CA PRO A 257 9.62 8.25 20.01
C PRO A 257 9.23 9.71 20.25
N ALA A 258 9.35 10.56 19.23
CA ALA A 258 8.86 11.94 19.29
C ALA A 258 7.32 12.02 19.29
N SER A 259 6.66 10.92 18.93
CA SER A 259 5.22 10.81 18.72
C SER A 259 4.67 9.54 19.39
N PRO A 260 4.90 9.35 20.70
CA PRO A 260 4.71 8.05 21.34
C PRO A 260 3.25 7.58 21.39
N LEU A 261 2.29 8.49 21.26
CA LEU A 261 0.85 8.21 21.38
C LEU A 261 0.16 7.98 20.03
N ILE A 262 0.90 8.03 18.93
CA ILE A 262 0.35 8.13 17.58
C ILE A 262 0.54 6.81 16.84
N GLY A 263 -0.58 6.22 16.43
CA GLY A 263 -0.63 5.11 15.48
C GLY A 263 -0.42 5.56 14.04
N PHE A 264 -0.63 4.66 13.09
CA PHE A 264 -0.38 4.93 11.67
C PHE A 264 -1.64 5.30 10.93
N ILE A 265 -2.66 4.42 10.91
CA ILE A 265 -3.81 4.60 10.04
C ILE A 265 -5.12 4.35 10.77
N ARG A 266 -6.09 5.21 10.49
CA ARG A 266 -7.47 5.03 10.91
C ARG A 266 -8.42 5.16 9.72
N THR A 267 -9.30 4.17 9.50
CA THR A 267 -10.41 4.27 8.53
C THR A 267 -11.76 4.31 9.26
N GLN A 268 -12.80 4.77 8.58
CA GLN A 268 -14.15 4.87 9.16
C GLN A 268 -15.22 4.60 8.09
N GLY A 269 -16.30 3.92 8.49
CA GLY A 269 -17.38 3.52 7.61
C GLY A 269 -17.33 2.04 7.19
N ALA A 270 -18.49 1.47 6.86
CA ALA A 270 -18.63 0.03 6.59
C ALA A 270 -18.03 -0.39 5.25
N GLU A 271 -17.91 0.53 4.30
CA GLU A 271 -17.34 0.30 2.96
C GLU A 271 -15.93 0.90 2.83
N ALA A 272 -15.32 1.30 3.96
CA ALA A 272 -13.93 1.72 4.00
C ALA A 272 -13.01 0.48 3.95
N GLY A 273 -11.72 0.70 3.74
CA GLY A 273 -10.78 -0.40 3.76
C GLY A 273 -9.33 0.02 3.78
N LEU A 274 -8.47 -0.93 4.15
CA LEU A 274 -7.02 -0.78 4.07
C LEU A 274 -6.43 -1.94 3.27
N VAL A 275 -5.67 -1.59 2.24
CA VAL A 275 -4.86 -2.52 1.44
C VAL A 275 -3.40 -2.15 1.69
N MET A 276 -2.56 -3.13 2.03
CA MET A 276 -1.11 -2.94 2.22
C MET A 276 -0.35 -3.98 1.42
N GLN A 277 0.62 -3.55 0.61
CA GLN A 277 1.34 -4.41 -0.33
C GLN A 277 2.83 -4.08 -0.38
N ASP A 278 3.69 -5.11 -0.48
CA ASP A 278 5.15 -4.99 -0.68
C ASP A 278 5.78 -3.90 0.21
N MET A 279 5.42 -3.93 1.50
CA MET A 279 5.72 -2.84 2.42
C MET A 279 6.14 -3.34 3.79
N ARG A 280 6.72 -2.43 4.59
CA ARG A 280 7.20 -2.72 5.93
C ARG A 280 6.57 -1.80 6.96
N VAL A 281 6.28 -2.37 8.12
CA VAL A 281 5.86 -1.66 9.32
C VAL A 281 6.90 -1.92 10.39
N GLN A 282 7.56 -0.88 10.85
CA GLN A 282 8.70 -1.01 11.76
C GLN A 282 8.41 -0.28 13.08
N GLY A 283 8.84 -0.89 14.19
CA GLY A 283 8.92 -0.16 15.44
C GLY A 283 10.11 0.80 15.46
N TYR A 284 10.56 1.17 16.66
CA TYR A 284 11.75 1.99 16.82
C TYR A 284 12.94 1.14 17.26
N LEU A 285 13.93 1.01 16.37
CA LEU A 285 15.06 0.08 16.53
C LEU A 285 15.92 0.31 17.78
N GLU A 286 15.94 1.52 18.37
CA GLU A 286 16.70 1.78 19.60
C GLU A 286 15.87 1.59 20.89
N THR A 287 14.64 1.09 20.75
CA THR A 287 13.83 0.66 21.90
C THR A 287 13.91 -0.84 22.10
N SER A 288 13.54 -1.25 23.29
CA SER A 288 13.43 -2.63 23.74
C SER A 288 12.10 -2.78 24.48
N PRO A 289 11.67 -4.01 24.77
CA PRO A 289 10.51 -4.28 25.61
C PRO A 289 10.53 -3.58 26.98
N TYR A 290 11.69 -3.18 27.49
CA TYR A 290 11.85 -2.61 28.83
C TYR A 290 11.88 -1.08 28.88
N ASN A 291 12.21 -0.41 27.77
CA ASN A 291 12.42 1.04 27.72
C ASN A 291 11.58 1.74 26.64
N THR A 292 10.73 1.02 25.91
CA THR A 292 9.79 1.64 24.98
C THR A 292 8.82 2.57 25.72
N MET A 293 8.62 3.75 25.13
CA MET A 293 7.64 4.75 25.57
C MET A 293 6.45 4.82 24.61
N LEU A 294 6.38 3.94 23.61
CA LEU A 294 5.33 3.92 22.60
C LEU A 294 4.03 3.39 23.21
N GLU A 295 3.01 4.25 23.29
CA GLU A 295 1.71 3.98 23.89
C GLU A 295 0.54 4.35 22.96
N PRO A 296 0.59 4.09 21.64
CA PRO A 296 -0.56 4.34 20.79
C PRO A 296 -1.68 3.35 21.15
N PRO A 297 -2.97 3.74 21.09
CA PRO A 297 -4.06 2.79 21.34
C PRO A 297 -4.09 1.65 20.29
N TYR A 298 -3.60 1.95 19.08
CA TYR A 298 -3.44 1.01 17.97
C TYR A 298 -2.39 1.55 16.99
N LEU A 299 -1.76 0.68 16.20
CA LEU A 299 -1.05 1.12 15.00
C LEU A 299 -2.00 1.27 13.80
N PHE A 300 -2.96 0.35 13.67
CA PHE A 300 -3.98 0.40 12.62
C PHE A 300 -5.37 0.18 13.23
N SER A 301 -6.29 1.12 13.01
CA SER A 301 -7.71 1.01 13.41
C SER A 301 -8.60 1.11 12.18
N ILE A 302 -9.09 -0.03 11.71
CA ILE A 302 -9.74 -0.17 10.42
C ILE A 302 -11.21 -0.48 10.62
N GLU A 303 -12.09 0.39 10.12
CA GLU A 303 -13.48 0.04 9.87
C GLU A 303 -13.64 -0.39 8.40
N GLY A 304 -14.42 -1.45 8.17
CA GLY A 304 -14.62 -2.08 6.86
C GLY A 304 -13.77 -3.34 6.69
N PHE A 305 -12.89 -3.38 5.69
CA PHE A 305 -12.05 -4.54 5.37
C PHE A 305 -10.54 -4.26 5.42
N VAL A 306 -9.75 -5.34 5.52
CA VAL A 306 -8.29 -5.28 5.42
C VAL A 306 -7.78 -6.35 4.44
N HIS A 307 -6.80 -6.00 3.62
CA HIS A 307 -6.06 -6.92 2.76
C HIS A 307 -4.57 -6.63 2.85
N LEU A 308 -3.78 -7.58 3.34
CA LEU A 308 -2.34 -7.48 3.47
C LEU A 308 -1.67 -8.49 2.55
N GLN A 309 -0.70 -8.05 1.76
CA GLN A 309 0.03 -8.89 0.82
C GLN A 309 1.53 -8.59 0.88
N ASP A 310 2.35 -9.57 1.23
CA ASP A 310 3.82 -9.39 1.32
C ASP A 310 4.20 -8.23 2.26
N VAL A 311 3.56 -8.16 3.43
CA VAL A 311 3.80 -7.11 4.44
C VAL A 311 4.65 -7.66 5.59
N ILE A 312 5.69 -6.93 5.96
CA ILE A 312 6.58 -7.26 7.08
C ILE A 312 6.33 -6.31 8.24
N PHE A 313 5.92 -6.83 9.38
CA PHE A 313 5.86 -6.13 10.66
C PHE A 313 7.06 -6.57 11.50
N GLU A 314 7.98 -5.67 11.82
CA GLU A 314 9.22 -6.01 12.52
C GLU A 314 9.60 -5.04 13.64
N HIS A 315 10.21 -5.58 14.70
CA HIS A 315 10.80 -4.83 15.81
C HIS A 315 9.83 -3.85 16.49
N ILE A 316 8.57 -4.26 16.67
CA ILE A 316 7.53 -3.39 17.22
C ILE A 316 7.40 -3.62 18.73
N TYR A 317 7.83 -2.64 19.52
CA TYR A 317 7.73 -2.70 20.98
C TYR A 317 6.77 -1.62 21.50
N LEU A 318 5.57 -2.04 21.90
CA LEU A 318 4.54 -1.17 22.47
C LEU A 318 4.45 -1.36 23.98
N ARG A 319 4.40 -0.25 24.72
CA ARG A 319 4.08 -0.27 26.14
C ARG A 319 2.59 -0.53 26.38
N THR A 320 1.72 -0.04 25.50
CA THR A 320 0.29 -0.38 25.40
C THR A 320 -0.16 -0.19 23.95
N GLY A 321 -1.27 -0.81 23.57
CA GLY A 321 -1.83 -0.79 22.23
C GLY A 321 -1.83 -2.12 21.50
N ALA A 322 -2.70 -2.21 20.50
CA ALA A 322 -2.74 -3.30 19.53
C ALA A 322 -1.99 -2.91 18.25
N ILE A 323 -1.49 -3.90 17.51
CA ILE A 323 -0.96 -3.66 16.16
C ILE A 323 -2.12 -3.34 15.22
N LEU A 324 -3.14 -4.19 15.19
CA LEU A 324 -4.22 -4.09 14.22
C LEU A 324 -5.57 -4.33 14.89
N GLN A 325 -6.49 -3.38 14.72
CA GLN A 325 -7.87 -3.48 15.16
C GLN A 325 -8.77 -3.32 13.94
N VAL A 326 -9.54 -4.35 13.59
CA VAL A 326 -10.44 -4.34 12.44
C VAL A 326 -11.87 -4.54 12.91
N VAL A 327 -12.79 -3.72 12.40
CA VAL A 327 -14.22 -3.78 12.65
C VAL A 327 -14.96 -3.80 11.31
N GLY A 328 -15.80 -4.80 11.06
CA GLY A 328 -16.63 -4.86 9.85
C GLY A 328 -16.40 -6.13 9.02
N LEU A 329 -15.14 -6.53 8.80
CA LEU A 329 -14.67 -7.79 8.21
C LEU A 329 -15.43 -8.26 6.96
N ARG A 330 -16.01 -7.35 6.19
CA ARG A 330 -16.82 -7.63 5.01
C ARG A 330 -16.48 -6.63 3.92
N ARG A 331 -16.48 -7.10 2.69
CA ARG A 331 -16.41 -6.26 1.48
C ARG A 331 -17.65 -6.52 0.64
N SER A 332 -18.17 -5.49 -0.03
CA SER A 332 -19.13 -5.72 -1.12
C SER A 332 -18.44 -6.52 -2.24
N ALA A 333 -19.05 -7.64 -2.66
CA ALA A 333 -18.53 -8.42 -3.79
C ALA A 333 -18.58 -7.60 -5.10
N ASP A 334 -19.54 -6.68 -5.18
CA ASP A 334 -19.76 -5.76 -6.30
C ASP A 334 -19.13 -4.38 -6.06
N ASP A 335 -18.10 -4.26 -5.21
CA ASP A 335 -17.38 -2.99 -5.07
C ASP A 335 -16.62 -2.68 -6.38
N SER A 336 -17.31 -2.05 -7.32
CA SER A 336 -16.79 -1.67 -8.63
C SER A 336 -15.70 -0.61 -8.56
N ARG A 337 -15.43 -0.05 -7.37
CA ARG A 337 -14.37 0.94 -7.19
C ARG A 337 -13.00 0.27 -7.29
N ILE A 338 -12.87 -0.99 -6.87
CA ILE A 338 -11.58 -1.70 -6.84
C ILE A 338 -11.52 -2.77 -7.92
N GLU A 339 -10.64 -2.58 -8.91
CA GLU A 339 -10.54 -3.50 -10.05
C GLU A 339 -9.82 -4.82 -9.71
N GLN A 340 -8.81 -4.79 -8.83
CA GLN A 340 -7.93 -5.96 -8.59
C GLN A 340 -8.41 -6.91 -7.47
N LEU A 341 -9.05 -6.40 -6.42
CA LEU A 341 -9.47 -7.18 -5.24
C LEU A 341 -10.71 -8.05 -5.52
N GLY A 342 -11.45 -7.79 -6.61
CA GLY A 342 -12.63 -8.56 -7.02
C GLY A 342 -12.45 -10.08 -7.00
N LYS A 343 -11.22 -10.55 -7.26
CA LYS A 343 -10.88 -11.97 -7.40
C LYS A 343 -10.25 -12.61 -6.15
N THR A 344 -9.77 -11.81 -5.20
CA THR A 344 -9.09 -12.29 -3.99
C THR A 344 -9.94 -12.05 -2.74
N SER A 345 -9.90 -12.99 -1.80
CA SER A 345 -10.56 -12.79 -0.50
C SER A 345 -9.80 -11.74 0.32
N ILE A 346 -10.49 -11.10 1.24
CA ILE A 346 -9.84 -10.21 2.22
C ILE A 346 -9.06 -11.07 3.23
N GLY A 347 -7.96 -10.56 3.78
CA GLY A 347 -7.07 -11.42 4.54
C GLY A 347 -5.62 -10.97 4.59
N PHE A 348 -4.79 -11.80 5.21
CA PHE A 348 -3.34 -11.68 5.27
C PHE A 348 -2.71 -12.76 4.39
N TYR A 349 -1.85 -12.33 3.48
CA TYR A 349 -1.21 -13.19 2.49
C TYR A 349 0.30 -12.95 2.54
N ARG A 350 1.09 -14.01 2.76
CA ARG A 350 2.56 -13.95 2.81
C ARG A 350 3.08 -12.85 3.74
N CYS A 351 2.44 -12.66 4.88
CA CYS A 351 2.81 -11.63 5.85
C CYS A 351 3.79 -12.19 6.89
N LEU A 352 4.73 -11.37 7.34
CA LEU A 352 5.64 -11.69 8.43
C LEU A 352 5.38 -10.75 9.61
N PHE A 353 5.13 -11.31 10.78
CA PHE A 353 5.08 -10.60 12.05
C PHE A 353 6.24 -11.11 12.90
N ASP A 354 7.32 -10.34 12.98
CA ASP A 354 8.56 -10.73 13.64
C ASP A 354 8.93 -9.76 14.76
N ASP A 355 9.36 -10.30 15.89
CA ASP A 355 9.87 -9.52 17.03
C ASP A 355 8.92 -8.39 17.47
N ILE A 356 7.70 -8.77 17.85
CA ILE A 356 6.65 -7.85 18.29
C ILE A 356 6.39 -8.07 19.78
N THR A 357 6.47 -7.01 20.59
CA THR A 357 6.09 -7.06 22.02
C THR A 357 5.06 -6.00 22.36
N SER A 358 3.98 -6.38 23.05
CA SER A 358 3.05 -5.44 23.68
C SER A 358 2.68 -5.86 25.10
N ASN A 359 2.40 -4.91 25.99
CA ASN A 359 1.80 -5.19 27.31
C ASN A 359 0.27 -5.20 27.30
N GLU A 360 -0.33 -5.34 26.13
CA GLU A 360 -1.76 -5.60 25.97
C GLU A 360 -2.10 -7.08 25.85
N SER A 361 -3.38 -7.37 26.16
CA SER A 361 -3.92 -8.72 26.05
C SER A 361 -4.10 -9.20 24.60
N VAL A 362 -4.17 -8.28 23.63
CA VAL A 362 -4.47 -8.56 22.22
C VAL A 362 -3.52 -7.79 21.29
N LEU A 363 -2.81 -8.49 20.40
CA LEU A 363 -2.02 -7.84 19.33
C LEU A 363 -2.86 -7.52 18.10
N ILE A 364 -3.68 -8.48 17.64
CA ILE A 364 -4.55 -8.33 16.48
C ILE A 364 -5.98 -8.67 16.87
N SER A 365 -6.90 -7.73 16.64
CA SER A 365 -8.32 -7.84 16.96
C SER A 365 -9.14 -7.74 15.68
N LEU A 366 -9.86 -8.80 15.32
CA LEU A 366 -10.75 -8.84 14.17
C LEU A 366 -12.18 -9.05 14.67
N ASN A 367 -13.00 -8.00 14.56
CA ASN A 367 -14.38 -8.02 15.04
C ASN A 367 -15.36 -7.77 13.90
N GLU A 368 -16.35 -8.64 13.77
CA GLU A 368 -17.47 -8.38 12.87
C GLU A 368 -18.49 -7.45 13.53
N LYS A 369 -18.95 -6.43 12.80
CA LYS A 369 -19.99 -5.49 13.27
C LYS A 369 -21.37 -5.99 12.84
N ASP A 370 -22.34 -5.97 13.77
CA ASP A 370 -23.75 -6.13 13.38
C ASP A 370 -24.21 -4.85 12.67
N LEU A 371 -24.43 -4.94 11.36
CA LEU A 371 -25.05 -3.87 10.57
C LEU A 371 -26.49 -3.55 11.03
N ALA A 372 -27.12 -4.40 11.85
CA ALA A 372 -28.50 -4.25 12.31
C ALA A 372 -28.67 -3.36 13.56
N GLY A 373 -27.59 -3.03 14.29
CA GLY A 373 -27.70 -2.41 15.63
C GLY A 373 -27.18 -0.97 15.77
N ALA A 374 -26.53 -0.42 14.75
CA ALA A 374 -25.90 0.89 14.83
C ALA A 374 -26.48 1.84 13.79
N SER A 375 -27.73 2.26 13.97
CA SER A 375 -28.23 3.47 13.31
C SER A 375 -28.58 4.51 14.37
N ALA A 376 -27.92 5.67 14.28
CA ALA A 376 -28.41 6.87 14.90
C ALA A 376 -29.80 7.20 14.28
N PRO A 377 -30.70 7.89 15.02
CA PRO A 377 -32.11 8.04 14.62
C PRO A 377 -32.35 8.72 13.24
N SER A 378 -31.33 9.29 12.61
CA SER A 378 -31.42 9.96 11.30
C SER A 378 -31.34 9.04 10.07
N GLU A 379 -31.01 7.76 10.21
CA GLU A 379 -30.78 6.87 9.05
C GLU A 379 -31.93 5.89 8.73
N ILE A 380 -32.98 5.86 9.55
CA ILE A 380 -34.07 4.87 9.47
C ILE A 380 -34.78 4.90 8.09
N ASN A 381 -34.82 6.05 7.42
CA ASN A 381 -35.52 6.19 6.13
C ASN A 381 -34.70 5.78 4.89
N LYS A 382 -33.41 5.48 5.01
CA LYS A 382 -32.60 4.93 3.90
C LYS A 382 -32.32 3.43 4.01
N ILE A 383 -32.44 2.86 5.22
CA ILE A 383 -32.03 1.48 5.52
C ILE A 383 -33.09 0.43 5.12
N SER A 384 -34.35 0.82 5.00
CA SER A 384 -35.44 -0.12 4.67
C SER A 384 -35.34 -0.77 3.30
N ASN A 385 -34.61 -0.17 2.34
CA ASN A 385 -34.35 -0.78 1.02
C ASN A 385 -33.05 -1.60 0.95
N VAL A 386 -32.14 -1.51 1.93
CA VAL A 386 -30.81 -2.16 1.89
C VAL A 386 -30.80 -3.54 2.56
N ASN A 387 -31.77 -3.82 3.44
CA ASN A 387 -31.80 -5.05 4.25
C ASN A 387 -32.07 -6.35 3.47
N LEU A 388 -32.47 -6.27 2.19
CA LEU A 388 -32.69 -7.44 1.34
C LEU A 388 -31.48 -7.83 0.47
N GLN A 389 -30.42 -7.02 0.40
CA GLN A 389 -29.25 -7.27 -0.47
C GLN A 389 -27.94 -7.59 0.28
N ASN A 390 -27.95 -7.55 1.62
CA ASN A 390 -26.73 -7.73 2.43
C ASN A 390 -26.22 -9.20 2.56
N SER A 391 -26.77 -10.16 1.83
CA SER A 391 -26.36 -11.59 1.88
C SER A 391 -25.25 -11.99 0.91
N GLU A 392 -24.82 -11.10 0.00
CA GLU A 392 -23.82 -11.40 -1.05
C GLU A 392 -22.44 -10.74 -0.82
N LYS A 393 -22.17 -10.24 0.39
CA LYS A 393 -20.88 -9.64 0.77
C LYS A 393 -19.87 -10.73 1.13
N THR A 394 -18.57 -10.55 0.81
CA THR A 394 -17.53 -11.58 0.99
C THR A 394 -17.59 -12.21 2.38
N THR A 395 -17.94 -13.49 2.47
CA THR A 395 -18.10 -14.19 3.74
C THR A 395 -16.82 -14.91 4.16
N LYS A 396 -15.64 -14.51 3.65
CA LYS A 396 -14.38 -15.23 3.88
C LYS A 396 -13.24 -14.27 4.18
N PHE A 397 -12.52 -14.55 5.28
CA PHE A 397 -11.27 -13.89 5.68
C PHE A 397 -10.15 -14.95 5.73
N VAL A 398 -9.04 -14.69 5.05
CA VAL A 398 -7.96 -15.69 4.88
C VAL A 398 -6.69 -15.24 5.61
N PHE A 399 -6.00 -16.19 6.24
CA PHE A 399 -4.59 -16.09 6.60
C PHE A 399 -3.87 -17.14 5.78
N GLU A 400 -2.99 -16.75 4.88
CA GLU A 400 -2.27 -17.66 3.99
C GLU A 400 -0.78 -17.31 4.02
N ASP A 401 0.06 -18.35 4.16
CA ASP A 401 1.52 -18.24 4.21
C ASP A 401 2.01 -17.16 5.19
N THR A 402 1.28 -16.95 6.29
CA THR A 402 1.56 -15.90 7.26
C THR A 402 2.35 -16.46 8.43
N ILE A 403 3.45 -15.80 8.78
CA ILE A 403 4.37 -16.24 9.83
C ILE A 403 4.31 -15.26 11.00
N PHE A 404 4.09 -15.77 12.20
CA PHE A 404 4.31 -15.06 13.44
C PHE A 404 5.56 -15.64 14.11
N SER A 405 6.55 -14.79 14.37
CA SER A 405 7.85 -15.15 14.94
C SER A 405 8.20 -14.19 16.07
N ASP A 406 8.76 -14.72 17.17
CA ASP A 406 9.24 -13.94 18.33
C ASP A 406 8.22 -12.90 18.87
N CYS A 407 6.93 -13.20 18.75
CA CYS A 407 5.86 -12.31 19.22
C CYS A 407 5.53 -12.58 20.70
N SER A 408 5.43 -11.50 21.48
CA SER A 408 5.17 -11.53 22.92
C SER A 408 4.01 -10.59 23.29
N SER A 409 3.09 -11.09 24.12
CA SER A 409 2.04 -10.26 24.72
C SER A 409 1.96 -10.47 26.22
N SER A 410 1.73 -9.39 26.97
CA SER A 410 1.60 -9.46 28.42
C SER A 410 0.35 -8.76 28.93
N LEU A 411 -0.15 -9.17 30.11
CA LEU A 411 -1.41 -8.66 30.68
C LEU A 411 -1.11 -7.76 31.88
N LEU A 412 -0.24 -6.77 31.68
CA LEU A 412 0.32 -6.00 32.78
C LEU A 412 -0.52 -4.78 33.20
N LEU A 413 -1.46 -4.25 32.39
CA LEU A 413 -1.89 -2.85 32.57
C LEU A 413 -3.38 -2.45 32.59
N GLY A 414 -4.39 -3.33 32.52
CA GLY A 414 -5.78 -2.78 32.57
C GLY A 414 -6.90 -3.68 33.04
N ASN A 415 -7.05 -4.87 32.49
CA ASN A 415 -8.28 -5.63 32.67
C ASN A 415 -8.02 -7.14 32.75
N LYS A 416 -7.95 -7.68 33.96
CA LYS A 416 -7.72 -9.14 34.21
C LYS A 416 -8.79 -10.04 33.57
N ASN A 417 -9.90 -9.46 33.11
CA ASN A 417 -11.02 -10.15 32.49
C ASN A 417 -11.00 -10.14 30.95
N GLU A 418 -10.09 -9.40 30.32
CA GLU A 418 -10.00 -9.39 28.87
C GLU A 418 -9.43 -10.71 28.34
N LYS A 419 -10.27 -11.38 27.55
CA LYS A 419 -9.88 -12.55 26.77
C LYS A 419 -9.14 -12.04 25.54
N GLY A 420 -7.91 -12.51 25.36
CA GLY A 420 -7.04 -12.06 24.30
C GLY A 420 -5.87 -13.00 24.09
N GLY A 421 -5.13 -12.77 23.02
CA GLY A 421 -3.98 -13.52 22.56
C GLY A 421 -3.25 -12.78 21.46
N LEU A 422 -2.44 -13.49 20.69
CA LEU A 422 -1.89 -12.97 19.44
C LEU A 422 -3.02 -12.51 18.49
N LEU A 423 -4.06 -13.34 18.38
CA LEU A 423 -5.24 -13.11 17.54
C LEU A 423 -6.53 -13.23 18.35
N ASN A 424 -7.39 -12.22 18.27
CA ASN A 424 -8.72 -12.19 18.86
C ASN A 424 -9.77 -12.01 17.76
N LEU A 425 -10.51 -13.07 17.45
CA LEU A 425 -11.52 -13.10 16.40
C LEU A 425 -12.91 -13.16 17.04
N LYS A 426 -13.74 -12.13 16.82
CA LYS A 426 -15.16 -12.14 17.19
C LYS A 426 -16.00 -12.13 15.93
N ASN A 427 -16.61 -13.27 15.67
CA ASN A 427 -17.24 -13.57 14.39
C ASN A 427 -18.71 -13.96 14.57
N LYS A 428 -19.51 -13.70 13.54
CA LYS A 428 -20.92 -14.09 13.42
C LYS A 428 -21.20 -14.77 12.08
N LYS A 429 -20.70 -14.25 10.96
CA LYS A 429 -21.03 -14.69 9.60
C LYS A 429 -19.85 -14.79 8.64
N VAL A 430 -18.63 -14.42 9.05
CA VAL A 430 -17.43 -14.47 8.19
C VAL A 430 -16.68 -15.78 8.42
N ARG A 431 -16.56 -16.64 7.42
CA ARG A 431 -15.68 -17.81 7.46
C ARG A 431 -14.22 -17.35 7.59
N PHE A 432 -13.50 -17.90 8.56
CA PHE A 432 -12.05 -17.71 8.67
C PHE A 432 -11.33 -18.95 8.17
N GLU A 433 -10.27 -18.75 7.39
CA GLU A 433 -9.38 -19.82 6.94
C GLU A 433 -7.94 -19.46 7.29
N ILE A 434 -7.20 -20.41 7.86
CA ILE A 434 -5.78 -20.29 8.14
C ILE A 434 -5.08 -21.41 7.37
N LEU A 435 -4.24 -21.04 6.42
CA LEU A 435 -3.59 -21.90 5.45
C LEU A 435 -2.08 -21.68 5.54
N ASN A 436 -1.29 -22.76 5.59
CA ASN A 436 0.18 -22.73 5.55
C ASN A 436 0.84 -21.68 6.47
N SER A 437 0.22 -21.37 7.60
CA SER A 437 0.66 -20.29 8.49
C SER A 437 1.42 -20.85 9.68
N GLU A 438 2.42 -20.11 10.14
CA GLU A 438 3.35 -20.58 11.16
C GLU A 438 3.38 -19.68 12.40
N TYR A 439 3.61 -20.30 13.56
CA TYR A 439 3.71 -19.62 14.85
C TYR A 439 4.97 -20.13 15.57
N ARG A 440 6.00 -19.29 15.63
CA ARG A 440 7.34 -19.62 16.17
C ARG A 440 7.66 -18.72 17.35
N ASN A 441 8.22 -19.30 18.42
CA ASN A 441 8.69 -18.57 19.60
C ASN A 441 7.68 -17.58 20.21
N ILE A 442 6.41 -17.96 20.24
CA ILE A 442 5.32 -17.09 20.71
C ILE A 442 5.23 -17.12 22.24
N ALA A 443 5.30 -15.95 22.88
CA ALA A 443 5.21 -15.77 24.32
C ALA A 443 3.95 -14.98 24.72
N VAL A 444 2.82 -15.66 24.82
CA VAL A 444 1.55 -15.04 25.23
C VAL A 444 1.33 -15.29 26.72
N LYS A 445 1.40 -14.23 27.54
CA LYS A 445 1.13 -14.32 29.00
C LYS A 445 -0.37 -14.19 29.35
N SER A 446 -1.25 -14.04 28.35
CA SER A 446 -2.70 -14.13 28.49
C SER A 446 -3.18 -15.60 28.49
N ARG A 447 -4.51 -15.85 28.40
CA ARG A 447 -5.07 -17.22 28.49
C ARG A 447 -4.78 -18.08 27.27
N ASN A 448 -4.93 -17.56 26.05
CA ASN A 448 -4.83 -18.35 24.81
C ASN A 448 -4.06 -17.57 23.74
N MET A 449 -3.28 -18.27 22.91
CA MET A 449 -2.59 -17.66 21.74
C MET A 449 -3.58 -17.19 20.67
N LEU A 450 -4.59 -18.01 20.35
CA LEU A 450 -5.71 -17.64 19.50
C LEU A 450 -7.00 -17.68 20.31
N TYR A 451 -7.81 -16.63 20.21
CA TYR A 451 -9.14 -16.57 20.79
C TYR A 451 -10.19 -16.43 19.70
N LEU A 452 -11.04 -17.45 19.57
CA LEU A 452 -12.15 -17.51 18.60
C LEU A 452 -13.47 -17.42 19.36
N ALA A 453 -14.23 -16.35 19.15
CA ALA A 453 -15.56 -16.18 19.70
C ALA A 453 -16.60 -16.15 18.58
N TRP A 454 -17.69 -16.90 18.78
CA TRP A 454 -18.82 -16.98 17.86
C TRP A 454 -20.07 -16.38 18.50
N GLY A 455 -20.69 -15.42 17.82
CA GLY A 455 -21.78 -14.58 18.37
C GLY A 455 -23.20 -15.04 18.05
N VAL A 456 -23.49 -16.36 18.08
CA VAL A 456 -24.87 -16.86 17.94
C VAL A 456 -25.46 -17.09 19.33
N TYR A 457 -26.63 -16.50 19.59
CA TYR A 457 -27.27 -16.50 20.92
C TYR A 457 -28.08 -17.77 21.22
N GLU A 458 -28.31 -18.65 20.24
CA GLU A 458 -29.02 -19.91 20.45
C GLU A 458 -28.40 -21.04 19.60
N PRO A 459 -28.23 -22.25 20.16
CA PRO A 459 -27.85 -23.39 19.35
C PRO A 459 -29.04 -23.73 18.46
N ASP A 460 -28.97 -23.33 17.20
CA ASP A 460 -29.80 -23.97 16.18
C ASP A 460 -29.49 -25.48 16.27
N SER A 461 -30.52 -26.32 16.25
CA SER A 461 -30.40 -27.78 16.49
C SER A 461 -29.52 -28.54 15.48
N GLN A 462 -28.83 -27.82 14.60
CA GLN A 462 -27.87 -28.31 13.63
C GLN A 462 -26.45 -28.28 14.21
N GLN A 463 -25.70 -29.34 13.99
CA GLN A 463 -24.31 -29.45 14.39
C GLN A 463 -23.48 -28.38 13.64
N ILE A 464 -22.99 -27.37 14.35
CA ILE A 464 -22.12 -26.33 13.78
C ILE A 464 -20.68 -26.82 13.90
N ASN A 465 -20.03 -27.09 12.77
CA ASN A 465 -18.59 -27.36 12.73
C ASN A 465 -17.82 -26.04 12.90
N ILE A 466 -17.39 -25.75 14.13
CA ILE A 466 -16.74 -24.49 14.51
C ILE A 466 -15.27 -24.43 14.03
N LEU A 467 -14.62 -25.60 13.90
CA LEU A 467 -13.24 -25.72 13.45
C LEU A 467 -13.10 -26.99 12.62
N THR A 468 -12.53 -26.87 11.43
CA THR A 468 -12.08 -28.01 10.63
C THR A 468 -10.56 -27.89 10.51
N VAL A 469 -9.83 -28.89 10.99
CA VAL A 469 -8.38 -29.02 10.81
C VAL A 469 -8.18 -30.12 9.78
N THR A 470 -7.58 -29.77 8.64
CA THR A 470 -7.27 -30.70 7.54
C THR A 470 -5.80 -31.00 7.47
#